data_AF-A0A318IU31-F1
#
_entry.id   AF-A0A318IU31-F1
#
_cell.length_a   1.000
_cell.length_b   1.000
_cell.length_c   1.000
_cell.angle_alpha   90.00
_cell.angle_beta   90.00
_cell.angle_gamma   90.00
#
_symmetry.space_group_name_H-M   'P 1'
#
loop_
_entity.id
_entity.type
_entity.pdbx_description
1 polymer ?
#
loop_
_entity_poly.entity_id
_entity_poly.type
_entity_poly.pdbx_seq_one_letter_code
_entity_poly.pdbx_strand_id
1 'polypeptide(L)'
;MKRFIPSASLAAAIAFALSACAAQSTAPANASAPIDASAPAAPPMVGGDRDAHGCIGSAGYAWCEQTQQCERPWELAKQKGFANSALSYEQFCRNNSAK
;
A
#
# COMPACT_ATOMS: atom_id res chain seq x y z
N MET A 1 -48.07 0.71 32.11
CA MET A 1 -48.77 0.27 30.88
C MET A 1 -47.69 -0.23 29.91
N LYS A 2 -47.47 -1.55 29.81
CA LYS A 2 -47.58 -2.37 28.56
C LYS A 2 -47.42 -1.52 27.27
N ARG A 3 -46.50 -1.80 26.35
CA ARG A 3 -46.36 -3.08 25.63
C ARG A 3 -44.92 -3.35 25.14
N PHE A 4 -44.50 -4.59 25.39
CA PHE A 4 -43.44 -5.33 24.68
C PHE A 4 -43.88 -5.67 23.26
N ILE A 5 -42.95 -5.62 22.29
CA ILE A 5 -43.03 -6.39 21.05
C ILE A 5 -41.62 -6.92 20.72
N PRO A 6 -41.38 -8.24 20.75
CA PRO A 6 -40.20 -8.90 20.21
C PRO A 6 -40.45 -9.35 18.76
N SER A 7 -39.52 -9.10 17.85
CA SER A 7 -39.52 -9.74 16.53
C SER A 7 -38.11 -10.06 16.11
N ALA A 8 -37.70 -11.29 16.41
CA ALA A 8 -36.60 -11.98 15.75
C ALA A 8 -36.96 -12.21 14.28
N SER A 9 -36.05 -11.90 13.36
CA SER A 9 -36.03 -12.28 11.93
C SER A 9 -34.84 -11.53 11.31
N LEU A 10 -33.91 -12.09 10.56
CA LEU A 10 -33.73 -13.37 9.92
C LEU A 10 -32.22 -13.57 9.79
N ALA A 11 -31.75 -14.78 10.06
CA ALA A 11 -30.39 -15.19 9.78
C ALA A 11 -30.09 -15.04 8.27
N ALA A 12 -29.25 -14.08 7.90
CA ALA A 12 -28.60 -14.08 6.60
C ALA A 12 -27.27 -14.84 6.77
N ALA A 13 -27.30 -16.14 6.55
CA ALA A 13 -26.11 -16.96 6.40
C ALA A 13 -25.35 -16.49 5.16
N ILE A 14 -24.31 -15.69 5.35
CA ILE A 14 -23.38 -15.33 4.28
C ILE A 14 -22.54 -16.58 4.02
N ALA A 15 -22.87 -17.29 2.95
CA ALA A 15 -22.10 -18.41 2.45
C ALA A 15 -20.68 -17.93 2.07
N PHE A 16 -19.70 -18.27 2.89
CA PHE A 16 -18.29 -18.17 2.55
C PHE A 16 -18.00 -19.17 1.42
N ALA A 17 -18.07 -18.70 0.18
CA ALA A 17 -17.54 -19.44 -0.96
C ALA A 17 -16.00 -19.43 -0.87
N LEU A 18 -15.43 -20.48 -0.28
CA LEU A 18 -14.02 -20.80 -0.38
C LEU A 18 -13.70 -21.12 -1.84
N SER A 19 -13.36 -20.09 -2.61
CA SER A 19 -12.75 -20.25 -3.93
C SER A 19 -11.31 -20.73 -3.73
N ALA A 20 -11.17 -22.06 -3.64
CA ALA A 20 -9.89 -22.75 -3.70
C ALA A 20 -9.38 -22.71 -5.15
N CYS A 21 -8.62 -21.66 -5.51
CA CYS A 21 -7.71 -21.77 -6.65
C CYS A 21 -6.58 -22.69 -6.22
N ALA A 22 -6.66 -23.93 -6.70
CA ALA A 22 -5.63 -24.94 -6.60
C ALA A 22 -4.27 -24.36 -7.02
N ALA A 23 -3.28 -24.53 -6.16
CA ALA A 23 -1.88 -24.35 -6.49
C ALA A 23 -1.53 -25.22 -7.71
N GLN A 24 -1.39 -24.59 -8.87
CA GLN A 24 -0.68 -25.17 -10.00
C GLN A 24 0.78 -24.72 -9.88
N SER A 25 1.50 -25.40 -8.98
CA SER A 25 2.95 -25.49 -9.04
C SER A 25 3.31 -26.38 -10.24
N THR A 26 3.33 -25.80 -11.42
CA THR A 26 4.07 -26.34 -12.56
C THR A 26 5.33 -25.51 -12.70
N ALA A 27 6.42 -25.97 -12.08
CA ALA A 27 7.75 -25.54 -12.47
C ALA A 27 8.10 -26.23 -13.80
N PRO A 28 8.38 -25.49 -14.89
CA PRO A 28 9.29 -25.99 -15.88
C PRO A 28 10.72 -25.69 -15.44
N ALA A 29 11.57 -26.67 -15.67
CA ALA A 29 12.98 -26.68 -15.35
C ALA A 29 13.71 -25.42 -15.84
N ASN A 30 14.77 -25.09 -15.09
CA ASN A 30 15.97 -24.41 -15.60
C ASN A 30 16.27 -24.85 -17.03
N ALA A 31 15.86 -24.04 -18.00
CA ALA A 31 16.51 -23.94 -19.29
C ALA A 31 17.22 -22.60 -19.25
N SER A 32 18.51 -22.62 -18.94
CA SER A 32 19.42 -21.51 -19.21
C SER A 32 19.51 -21.34 -20.72
N ALA A 33 18.52 -20.66 -21.29
CA ALA A 33 18.66 -20.06 -22.60
C ALA A 33 19.73 -18.96 -22.49
N PRO A 34 20.65 -18.84 -23.45
CA PRO A 34 21.55 -17.70 -23.48
C PRO A 34 20.67 -16.44 -23.63
N ILE A 35 20.79 -15.53 -22.67
CA ILE A 35 20.16 -14.22 -22.74
C ILE A 35 20.94 -13.48 -23.82
N ASP A 36 20.45 -13.54 -25.06
CA ASP A 36 20.95 -12.73 -26.16
C ASP A 36 20.78 -11.25 -25.74
N ALA A 37 21.89 -10.64 -25.33
CA ALA A 37 21.98 -9.28 -24.83
C ALA A 37 21.86 -8.23 -25.96
N SER A 38 21.01 -8.49 -26.96
CA SER A 38 20.87 -7.66 -28.16
C SER A 38 19.43 -7.22 -28.46
N ALA A 39 18.47 -7.53 -27.57
CA ALA A 39 17.17 -6.86 -27.60
C ALA A 39 17.29 -5.48 -26.93
N PRO A 40 16.78 -4.39 -27.54
CA PRO A 40 16.72 -3.10 -26.86
C PRO A 40 15.88 -3.26 -25.59
N ALA A 41 16.47 -2.87 -24.45
CA ALA A 41 15.77 -2.88 -23.18
C ALA A 41 14.51 -2.03 -23.31
N ALA A 42 13.36 -2.61 -22.96
CA ALA A 42 12.11 -1.86 -22.88
C ALA A 42 12.30 -0.64 -21.96
N PRO A 43 11.65 0.49 -22.26
CA PRO A 43 11.78 1.68 -21.41
C PRO A 43 11.37 1.34 -19.97
N PRO A 44 12.06 1.91 -18.96
CA PRO A 44 11.70 1.68 -17.57
C PRO A 44 10.26 2.12 -17.32
N MET A 45 9.49 1.27 -16.63
CA MET A 45 8.10 1.56 -16.30
C MET A 45 8.03 2.72 -15.29
N VAL A 46 7.29 3.77 -15.62
CA VAL A 46 7.03 4.88 -14.70
C VAL A 46 6.25 4.40 -13.47
N GLY A 47 6.65 4.84 -12.28
CA GLY A 47 6.01 4.42 -11.02
C GLY A 47 6.29 2.97 -10.61
N GLY A 48 7.30 2.32 -11.20
CA GLY A 48 7.81 1.01 -10.79
C GLY A 48 8.72 1.05 -9.56
N ASP A 49 9.04 2.24 -9.05
CA ASP A 49 9.99 2.51 -7.97
C ASP A 49 9.33 2.59 -6.58
N ARG A 50 8.50 1.59 -6.26
CA ARG A 50 7.90 1.47 -4.93
C ARG A 50 8.93 1.05 -3.89
N ASP A 51 8.95 1.72 -2.74
CA ASP A 51 9.73 1.30 -1.57
C ASP A 51 9.03 0.18 -0.76
N ALA A 52 9.60 -0.19 0.39
CA ALA A 52 9.06 -1.24 1.28
C ALA A 52 7.67 -0.91 1.85
N HIS A 53 7.30 0.36 1.89
CA HIS A 53 5.97 0.84 2.32
C HIS A 53 5.01 1.03 1.14
N GLY A 54 5.48 0.80 -0.09
CA GLY A 54 4.72 1.00 -1.32
C GLY A 54 4.71 2.45 -1.80
N CYS A 55 5.52 3.33 -1.22
CA CYS A 55 5.60 4.74 -1.65
C CYS A 55 6.38 4.85 -2.95
N ILE A 56 5.87 5.66 -3.88
CA ILE A 56 6.48 5.91 -5.19
C ILE A 56 7.35 7.17 -5.07
N GLY A 57 8.66 7.00 -4.91
CA GLY A 57 9.61 8.11 -4.72
C GLY A 57 9.62 9.08 -5.91
N SER A 58 9.52 8.58 -7.13
CA SER A 58 9.48 9.36 -8.37
C SER A 58 8.24 10.25 -8.49
N ALA A 59 7.14 9.91 -7.81
CA ALA A 59 5.95 10.74 -7.69
C ALA A 59 6.04 11.72 -6.49
N GLY A 60 7.12 11.64 -5.72
CA GLY A 60 7.41 12.48 -4.56
C GLY A 60 6.70 12.04 -3.29
N TYR A 61 6.33 10.77 -3.19
CA TYR A 61 5.81 10.18 -1.96
C TYR A 61 6.94 9.67 -1.07
N ALA A 62 6.82 9.93 0.23
CA ALA A 62 7.70 9.41 1.26
C ALA A 62 6.87 8.83 2.41
N TRP A 63 7.35 7.75 3.02
CA TRP A 63 6.68 7.15 4.16
C TRP A 63 6.79 8.03 5.41
N CYS A 64 5.66 8.23 6.10
CA CYS A 64 5.60 8.97 7.35
C CYS A 64 5.11 8.08 8.49
N GLU A 65 5.98 7.74 9.44
CA GLU A 65 5.62 6.91 10.60
C GLU A 65 4.48 7.51 11.44
N GLN A 66 4.42 8.84 11.57
CA GLN A 66 3.36 9.49 12.34
C GLN A 66 1.97 9.32 11.69
N THR A 67 1.84 9.38 10.36
CA THR A 67 0.54 9.24 9.67
C THR A 67 0.27 7.83 9.17
N GLN A 68 1.29 6.96 9.18
CA GLN A 68 1.29 5.62 8.60
C GLN A 68 0.84 5.64 7.12
N GLN A 69 1.28 6.66 6.38
CA GLN A 69 0.91 6.88 4.98
C GLN A 69 2.10 7.39 4.16
N CYS A 70 1.98 7.20 2.85
CA CYS A 70 2.84 7.85 1.87
C CYS A 70 2.40 9.29 1.66
N GLU A 71 3.17 10.23 2.18
CA GLU A 71 2.89 11.66 2.16
C GLU A 71 3.79 12.37 1.16
N ARG A 72 3.33 13.49 0.61
CA ARG A 72 4.18 14.40 -0.17
C ARG A 72 4.72 15.47 0.77
N PRO A 73 6.04 15.53 1.06
CA PRO A 73 6.58 16.39 2.12
C PRO A 73 6.16 17.86 2.04
N TRP A 74 6.05 18.41 0.83
CA TRP A 74 5.68 19.81 0.61
C TRP A 74 4.19 20.10 0.80
N GLU A 75 3.31 19.14 0.47
CA GLU A 75 1.89 19.28 0.71
C GLU A 75 1.61 19.17 2.20
N LEU A 76 2.24 18.19 2.86
CA LEU A 76 2.13 18.00 4.29
C LEU A 76 2.69 19.20 5.07
N ALA A 77 3.84 19.74 4.65
CA ALA A 77 4.42 20.96 5.22
C ALA A 77 3.45 22.14 5.16
N LYS A 78 2.82 22.36 4.00
CA LYS A 78 1.80 23.40 3.81
C LYS A 78 0.57 23.17 4.71
N GLN A 79 0.12 21.93 4.84
CA GLN A 79 -1.07 21.57 5.63
C GLN A 79 -0.83 21.67 7.15
N LYS A 80 0.35 21.24 7.61
CA LYS A 80 0.70 21.18 9.04
C LYS A 80 1.44 22.41 9.55
N GLY A 81 1.83 23.33 8.65
CA GLY A 81 2.43 24.61 9.01
C GLY A 81 3.89 24.51 9.45
N PHE A 82 4.67 23.61 8.85
CA PHE A 82 6.12 23.52 9.08
C PHE A 82 6.92 23.85 7.81
N ALA A 83 8.23 24.06 7.96
CA ALA A 83 9.09 24.43 6.83
C ALA A 83 9.17 23.29 5.79
N ASN A 84 9.08 23.63 4.50
CA ASN A 84 9.27 22.65 3.42
C ASN A 84 10.76 22.24 3.32
N SER A 85 11.19 21.34 4.21
CA SER A 85 12.55 20.80 4.28
C SER A 85 12.52 19.33 4.69
N ALA A 86 13.55 18.58 4.28
CA ALA A 86 13.70 17.17 4.67
C ALA A 86 13.73 16.99 6.19
N LEU A 87 14.51 17.83 6.90
CA LEU A 87 14.63 17.77 8.36
C LEU A 87 13.29 18.00 9.08
N SER A 88 12.52 19.00 8.64
CA SER A 88 11.21 19.28 9.24
C SER A 88 10.20 18.16 8.98
N TYR A 89 10.23 17.56 7.79
CA TYR A 89 9.41 16.39 7.46
C TYR A 89 9.80 15.17 8.30
N GLU A 90 11.08 14.84 8.39
CA GLU A 90 11.58 13.73 9.23
C GLU A 90 11.25 13.93 10.70
N GLN A 91 11.35 15.15 11.21
CA GLN A 91 10.99 15.47 12.59
C GLN A 91 9.48 15.29 12.80
N PHE A 92 8.65 15.79 11.88
CA PHE A 92 7.21 15.56 11.92
C PHE A 92 6.92 14.05 11.91
N CYS A 93 7.47 13.31 10.96
CA CYS A 93 7.15 11.90 10.82
C CYS A 93 7.69 11.01 11.95
N ARG A 94 8.78 11.40 12.63
CA ARG A 94 9.27 10.67 13.82
C ARG A 94 8.48 10.97 15.09
N ASN A 95 7.77 12.09 15.16
CA ASN A 95 7.01 12.46 16.35
C ASN A 95 5.75 11.61 16.44
N ASN A 96 5.89 10.37 16.93
CA ASN A 96 4.77 9.49 17.22
C ASN A 96 3.98 10.00 18.44
N SER A 97 3.30 11.13 18.27
CA SER A 97 2.23 11.59 19.15
C SER A 97 0.95 10.86 18.75
N ALA A 98 0.99 9.52 18.72
CA ALA A 98 -0.21 8.71 18.75
C ALA A 98 -0.92 9.05 20.07
N LYS A 99 -2.03 9.78 19.96
CA LYS A 99 -2.91 10.08 21.08
C LYS A 99 -3.98 8.99 21.19
#